data_AF-A0A524F8J9-F1
#
_entry.id   AF-A0A524F8J9-F1
#
_cell.length_a   1.000
_cell.length_b   1.000
_cell.length_c   1.000
_cell.angle_alpha   90.00
_cell.angle_beta   90.00
_cell.angle_gamma   90.00
#
_symmetry.space_group_name_H-M   'P 1'
#
loop_
_entity.id
_entity.type
_entity.pdbx_description
1 polymer ?
#
loop_
_entity_poly.entity_id
_entity_poly.type
_entity_poly.pdbx_seq_one_letter_code
_entity_poly.pdbx_strand_id
1 'polypeptide(L)'
;MNDVIFLGIIFALMTRCAGFVVSLEFFFKLKDRKFLKLVFGWFFWILSGLTNMYSLFISNPSISEVLILFNSIFSSLGDVFILIGIMSYFREIPNKFFIFLILFFILGALLTFYTSFYLFFIGISSIGRFCITIAFTALPFIERKHFSKIITKKSYIWFVSLAISIYFYTIVFFSLIFQGKIHGGIINTTGMELIVYLLLLNSITFMLVILIIHLEYDLSNSIKFEMKDRYSHDLGNKLQVITGTIDLLALKMQEDKNIKDKLSDIDTIKLKCKESADIIKEIRKL
;
A
#
# COMPACT_ATOMS: atom_id res chain seq x y z
N MET A 1 -11.77 -27.81 -18.24
CA MET A 1 -11.88 -27.24 -16.87
C MET A 1 -10.53 -26.75 -16.38
N ASN A 2 -9.48 -27.58 -16.44
CA ASN A 2 -8.11 -27.17 -16.10
C ASN A 2 -7.60 -26.00 -16.93
N ASP A 3 -7.96 -25.88 -18.22
CA ASP A 3 -7.50 -24.76 -19.07
C ASP A 3 -8.03 -23.40 -18.59
N VAL A 4 -9.26 -23.35 -18.09
CA VAL A 4 -9.87 -22.13 -17.54
C VAL A 4 -9.18 -21.73 -16.23
N ILE A 5 -8.90 -22.71 -15.37
CA ILE A 5 -8.15 -22.50 -14.13
C ILE A 5 -6.75 -21.96 -14.45
N PHE A 6 -6.07 -22.61 -15.39
CA PHE A 6 -4.73 -22.26 -15.83
C PHE A 6 -4.67 -20.83 -16.38
N LEU A 7 -5.58 -20.48 -17.30
CA LEU A 7 -5.67 -19.14 -17.87
C LEU A 7 -6.02 -18.07 -16.82
N GLY A 8 -6.94 -18.37 -15.90
CA GLY A 8 -7.28 -17.49 -14.78
C GLY A 8 -6.11 -17.22 -13.83
N ILE A 9 -5.28 -18.23 -13.57
CA ILE A 9 -4.04 -18.09 -12.77
C ILE A 9 -3.01 -17.25 -13.52
N ILE A 10 -2.86 -17.41 -14.84
CA ILE A 10 -1.95 -16.58 -15.65
C ILE A 10 -2.31 -15.10 -15.54
N PHE A 11 -3.59 -14.75 -15.71
CA PHE A 11 -4.05 -13.36 -15.53
C PHE A 11 -3.74 -12.83 -14.13
N ALA A 12 -3.95 -13.65 -13.09
CA ALA A 12 -3.64 -13.27 -11.73
C ALA A 12 -2.13 -13.06 -11.52
N LEU A 13 -1.28 -13.90 -12.13
CA LEU A 13 0.17 -13.74 -12.10
C LEU A 13 0.64 -12.47 -12.80
N MET A 14 0.09 -12.17 -13.98
CA MET A 14 0.43 -10.94 -14.71
C MET A 14 0.09 -9.68 -13.89
N THR A 15 -1.08 -9.64 -13.27
CA THR A 15 -1.48 -8.52 -12.41
C THR A 15 -0.64 -8.42 -11.13
N ARG A 16 -0.27 -9.55 -10.52
CA ARG A 16 0.67 -9.60 -9.38
C ARG A 16 2.06 -9.08 -9.76
N CYS A 17 2.57 -9.43 -10.94
CA CYS A 17 3.83 -8.91 -11.47
C CYS A 17 3.77 -7.38 -11.65
N ALA A 18 2.66 -6.84 -12.13
CA ALA A 18 2.48 -5.38 -12.21
C ALA A 18 2.54 -4.74 -10.81
N GLY A 19 1.83 -5.30 -9.82
CA GLY A 19 1.90 -4.85 -8.42
C GLY A 19 3.31 -4.93 -7.83
N PHE A 20 4.05 -5.98 -8.14
CA PHE A 20 5.45 -6.17 -7.73
C PHE A 20 6.36 -5.07 -8.29
N VAL A 21 6.26 -4.78 -9.60
CA VAL A 21 7.06 -3.74 -10.28
C VAL A 21 6.75 -2.35 -9.70
N VAL A 22 5.46 -2.02 -9.53
CA VAL A 22 5.04 -0.75 -8.92
C VAL A 22 5.61 -0.59 -7.50
N SER A 23 5.55 -1.66 -6.70
CA SER A 23 6.06 -1.63 -5.33
C SER A 23 7.59 -1.52 -5.27
N LEU A 24 8.31 -2.16 -6.19
CA LEU A 24 9.76 -2.03 -6.32
C LEU A 24 10.16 -0.62 -6.72
N GLU A 25 9.46 -0.01 -7.68
CA GLU A 25 9.74 1.35 -8.11
C GLU A 25 9.58 2.34 -6.96
N PHE A 26 8.48 2.23 -6.19
CA PHE A 26 8.29 3.04 -4.99
C PHE A 26 9.35 2.77 -3.93
N PHE A 27 9.75 1.50 -3.72
CA PHE A 27 10.81 1.18 -2.78
C PHE A 27 12.15 1.83 -3.18
N PHE A 28 12.56 1.75 -4.44
CA PHE A 28 13.81 2.34 -4.89
C PHE A 28 13.82 3.87 -4.80
N LYS A 29 12.67 4.51 -5.07
CA LYS A 29 12.52 5.97 -5.00
C LYS A 29 12.45 6.50 -3.56
N LEU A 30 11.65 5.86 -2.70
CA LEU A 30 11.29 6.40 -1.39
C LEU A 30 12.04 5.75 -0.23
N LYS A 31 12.58 4.53 -0.42
CA LYS A 31 13.32 3.73 0.59
C LYS A 31 12.57 3.50 1.90
N ASP A 32 11.24 3.56 1.88
CA ASP A 32 10.38 3.32 3.04
C ASP A 32 10.13 1.81 3.24
N ARG A 33 10.14 1.38 4.50
CA ARG A 33 9.92 -0.02 4.92
C ARG A 33 8.53 -0.53 4.52
N LYS A 34 7.52 0.33 4.37
CA LYS A 34 6.18 -0.11 3.92
C LYS A 34 6.22 -0.74 2.52
N PHE A 35 7.05 -0.20 1.61
CA PHE A 35 7.19 -0.75 0.26
C PHE A 35 7.97 -2.06 0.26
N LEU A 36 8.93 -2.21 1.17
CA LEU A 36 9.61 -3.50 1.35
C LEU A 36 8.60 -4.60 1.72
N LYS A 37 7.62 -4.28 2.59
CA LYS A 37 6.53 -5.21 2.91
C LYS A 37 5.69 -5.54 1.66
N LEU A 38 5.30 -4.54 0.87
CA LEU A 38 4.53 -4.75 -0.36
C LEU A 38 5.30 -5.62 -1.37
N VAL A 39 6.60 -5.34 -1.58
CA VAL A 39 7.47 -6.13 -2.48
C VAL A 39 7.49 -7.60 -2.07
N PHE A 40 7.74 -7.90 -0.80
CA PHE A 40 7.72 -9.28 -0.31
C PHE A 40 6.33 -9.91 -0.42
N GLY A 41 5.27 -9.16 -0.16
CA GLY A 41 3.90 -9.65 -0.28
C GLY A 41 3.55 -10.07 -1.71
N TRP A 42 3.86 -9.22 -2.69
CA TRP A 42 3.67 -9.56 -4.11
C TRP A 42 4.54 -10.75 -4.52
N PHE A 43 5.79 -10.81 -4.06
CA PHE A 43 6.68 -11.95 -4.31
C PHE A 43 6.08 -13.27 -3.80
N PHE A 44 5.59 -13.31 -2.56
CA PHE A 44 4.94 -14.50 -2.02
C PHE A 44 3.65 -14.87 -2.76
N TRP A 45 2.84 -13.89 -3.18
CA TRP A 45 1.68 -14.18 -4.03
C TRP A 45 2.05 -14.71 -5.41
N ILE A 46 3.15 -14.25 -6.02
CA ILE A 46 3.66 -14.83 -7.27
C ILE A 46 4.07 -16.29 -7.04
N LEU A 47 4.84 -16.57 -5.98
CA LEU A 47 5.23 -17.95 -5.64
C LEU A 47 4.01 -18.85 -5.41
N SER A 48 3.00 -18.36 -4.68
CA SER A 48 1.72 -19.08 -4.49
C SER A 48 1.05 -19.40 -5.83
N GLY A 49 0.94 -18.41 -6.74
CA GLY A 49 0.36 -18.63 -8.07
C GLY A 49 1.13 -19.67 -8.89
N LEU A 50 2.46 -19.64 -8.84
CA LEU A 50 3.32 -20.63 -9.51
C LEU A 50 3.16 -22.03 -8.91
N THR A 51 3.10 -22.16 -7.57
CA THR A 51 2.86 -23.46 -6.92
C THR A 51 1.51 -24.04 -7.27
N ASN A 52 0.46 -23.21 -7.34
CA ASN A 52 -0.86 -23.64 -7.75
C ASN A 52 -0.87 -24.10 -9.21
N MET A 53 -0.25 -23.32 -10.10
CA MET A 53 -0.08 -23.67 -11.52
C MET A 53 0.65 -25.00 -11.70
N TYR A 54 1.74 -25.23 -10.94
CA TYR A 54 2.52 -26.47 -11.01
C TYR A 54 1.73 -27.70 -10.51
N SER A 55 0.87 -27.52 -9.49
CA SER A 55 0.03 -28.60 -8.97
C SER A 55 -0.96 -29.17 -10.00
N LEU A 56 -1.36 -28.37 -10.99
CA LEU A 56 -2.25 -28.81 -12.07
C LEU A 56 -1.62 -29.86 -13.01
N PHE A 57 -0.28 -29.96 -13.03
CA PHE A 57 0.46 -30.87 -13.91
C PHE A 57 0.98 -32.12 -13.21
N ILE A 58 0.82 -32.22 -11.90
CA ILE A 58 1.36 -33.33 -11.11
C ILE A 58 0.26 -34.31 -10.76
N SER A 59 0.43 -35.56 -11.18
CA SER A 59 -0.49 -36.66 -10.85
C SER A 59 -0.13 -37.40 -9.57
N ASN A 60 1.08 -37.20 -9.01
CA ASN A 60 1.51 -37.86 -7.79
C ASN A 60 0.84 -37.20 -6.56
N PRO A 61 0.01 -37.94 -5.79
CA PRO A 61 -0.74 -37.38 -4.66
C PRO A 61 0.16 -36.74 -3.58
N SER A 62 1.27 -37.39 -3.23
CA SER A 62 2.16 -36.89 -2.17
C SER A 62 2.84 -35.57 -2.54
N ILE A 63 3.21 -35.40 -3.81
CA ILE A 63 3.80 -34.15 -4.30
C ILE A 63 2.72 -33.06 -4.37
N SER A 64 1.51 -33.41 -4.78
CA SER A 64 0.37 -32.48 -4.82
C SER A 64 0.05 -31.91 -3.44
N GLU A 65 0.01 -32.75 -2.39
CA GLU A 65 -0.22 -32.31 -1.01
C GLU A 65 0.84 -31.32 -0.50
N VAL A 66 2.12 -31.56 -0.81
CA VAL A 66 3.21 -30.65 -0.47
C VAL A 66 3.07 -29.30 -1.19
N LEU A 67 2.64 -29.30 -2.45
CA LEU A 67 2.40 -28.06 -3.19
C LEU A 67 1.21 -27.27 -2.64
N ILE A 68 0.14 -27.95 -2.21
CA ILE A 68 -0.99 -27.33 -1.52
C ILE A 68 -0.55 -26.64 -0.23
N LEU A 69 0.33 -27.29 0.55
CA LEU A 69 0.91 -26.71 1.76
C LEU A 69 1.69 -25.44 1.43
N PHE A 70 2.62 -25.50 0.47
CA PHE A 70 3.41 -24.33 0.07
C PHE A 70 2.53 -23.20 -0.46
N ASN A 71 1.54 -23.51 -1.29
CA ASN A 71 0.58 -22.53 -1.78
C ASN A 71 -0.16 -21.84 -0.62
N SER A 72 -0.57 -22.59 0.39
CA SER A 72 -1.26 -22.07 1.57
C SER A 72 -0.35 -21.14 2.40
N ILE A 73 0.91 -21.52 2.61
CA ILE A 73 1.91 -20.70 3.31
C ILE A 73 2.16 -19.40 2.53
N PHE A 74 2.51 -19.51 1.24
CA PHE A 74 2.84 -18.35 0.40
C PHE A 74 1.64 -17.42 0.19
N SER A 75 0.43 -17.95 0.00
CA SER A 75 -0.76 -17.12 -0.11
C SER A 75 -1.02 -16.35 1.18
N SER A 76 -0.91 -17.01 2.34
CA SER A 76 -1.15 -16.38 3.64
C SER A 76 -0.10 -15.32 3.97
N LEU A 77 1.18 -15.60 3.68
CA LEU A 77 2.25 -14.61 3.82
C LEU A 77 2.03 -13.42 2.88
N GLY A 78 1.66 -13.66 1.62
CA GLY A 78 1.34 -12.59 0.68
C GLY A 78 0.24 -11.66 1.18
N ASP A 79 -0.87 -12.24 1.70
CA ASP A 79 -1.97 -11.47 2.29
C ASP A 79 -1.50 -10.61 3.46
N VAL A 80 -0.75 -11.21 4.40
CA VAL A 80 -0.23 -10.52 5.59
C VAL A 80 0.65 -9.35 5.17
N PHE A 81 1.62 -9.57 4.28
CA PHE A 81 2.57 -8.55 3.85
C PHE A 81 1.89 -7.42 3.07
N ILE A 82 0.97 -7.73 2.16
CA ILE A 82 0.26 -6.73 1.36
C ILE A 82 -0.67 -5.91 2.25
N LEU A 83 -1.54 -6.55 3.02
CA LEU A 83 -2.52 -5.85 3.84
C LEU A 83 -1.85 -5.00 4.92
N ILE A 84 -0.82 -5.52 5.60
CA ILE A 84 -0.04 -4.74 6.57
C ILE A 84 0.78 -3.64 5.90
N GLY A 85 1.28 -3.88 4.69
CA GLY A 85 1.93 -2.86 3.86
C GLY A 85 1.00 -1.67 3.59
N ILE A 86 -0.24 -1.95 3.19
CA ILE A 86 -1.26 -0.91 2.97
C ILE A 86 -1.67 -0.24 4.29
N MET A 87 -1.91 -1.01 5.36
CA MET A 87 -2.26 -0.43 6.67
C MET A 87 -1.15 0.49 7.22
N SER A 88 0.11 0.22 6.87
CA SER A 88 1.26 1.06 7.26
C SER A 88 1.20 2.48 6.69
N TYR A 89 0.33 2.77 5.71
CA TYR A 89 0.06 4.13 5.25
C TYR A 89 -0.66 4.99 6.29
N PHE A 90 -1.42 4.38 7.20
CA PHE A 90 -2.27 5.10 8.15
C PHE A 90 -1.77 4.97 9.58
N ARG A 91 -1.12 3.85 9.90
CA ARG A 91 -0.64 3.57 11.25
C ARG A 91 0.58 2.67 11.24
N GLU A 92 1.57 3.01 12.06
CA GLU A 92 2.70 2.11 12.30
C GLU A 92 2.24 0.84 13.02
N ILE A 93 2.43 -0.30 12.36
CA ILE A 93 2.12 -1.61 12.92
C ILE A 93 3.35 -2.12 13.69
N PRO A 94 3.20 -2.53 14.97
CA PRO A 94 4.31 -3.04 15.76
C PRO A 94 5.01 -4.23 15.10
N ASN A 95 6.34 -4.15 14.92
CA ASN A 95 7.12 -5.23 14.31
C ASN A 95 6.97 -6.57 15.03
N LYS A 96 6.78 -6.57 16.36
CA LYS A 96 6.54 -7.79 17.15
C LYS A 96 5.28 -8.53 16.69
N PHE A 97 4.19 -7.80 16.45
CA PHE A 97 2.94 -8.37 15.96
C PHE A 97 3.09 -8.91 14.53
N PHE A 98 3.80 -8.17 13.68
CA PHE A 98 4.10 -8.60 12.32
C PHE A 98 4.91 -9.90 12.27
N ILE A 99 5.98 -9.99 13.07
CA ILE A 99 6.82 -11.19 13.17
C ILE A 99 6.01 -12.37 13.73
N PHE A 100 5.17 -12.13 14.73
CA PHE A 100 4.28 -13.16 15.28
C PHE A 100 3.36 -13.75 14.21
N LEU A 101 2.72 -12.92 13.37
CA LEU A 101 1.88 -13.40 12.27
C LEU A 101 2.66 -14.24 11.27
N ILE A 102 3.87 -13.79 10.87
CA ILE A 102 4.71 -14.55 9.94
C ILE A 102 5.07 -15.92 10.53
N LEU A 103 5.53 -15.95 11.77
CA LEU A 103 5.88 -17.20 12.45
C LEU A 103 4.67 -18.11 12.60
N PHE A 104 3.50 -17.56 12.91
CA PHE A 104 2.26 -18.32 13.00
C PHE A 104 1.91 -19.02 11.68
N PHE A 105 1.98 -18.32 10.54
CA PHE A 105 1.67 -18.93 9.24
C PHE A 105 2.72 -19.93 8.76
N ILE A 106 3.99 -19.77 9.13
CA ILE A 106 5.07 -20.71 8.75
C ILE A 106 5.12 -21.91 9.69
N LEU A 107 5.33 -21.68 10.99
CA LEU A 107 5.48 -22.75 11.98
C LEU A 107 4.18 -23.51 12.19
N GLY A 108 3.04 -22.81 12.18
CA GLY A 108 1.74 -23.45 12.29
C GLY A 108 1.49 -24.43 11.13
N ALA A 109 1.86 -24.06 9.90
CA ALA A 109 1.70 -24.92 8.72
C ALA A 109 2.61 -26.16 8.80
N LEU A 110 3.87 -25.97 9.18
CA LEU A 110 4.84 -27.06 9.27
C LEU A 110 4.50 -28.05 10.39
N LEU A 111 4.10 -27.56 11.57
CA LEU A 111 3.73 -28.40 12.72
C LEU A 111 2.48 -29.24 12.44
N THR A 112 1.52 -28.66 11.73
CA THR A 112 0.24 -29.34 11.43
C THR A 112 0.35 -30.30 10.26
N PHE A 113 1.25 -30.03 9.31
CA PHE A 113 1.63 -31.00 8.28
C PHE A 113 2.29 -32.24 8.88
N TYR A 114 3.23 -32.06 9.82
CA TYR A 114 3.93 -33.16 10.46
C TYR A 114 3.03 -34.06 11.33
N THR A 115 1.96 -33.49 11.90
CA THR A 115 1.01 -34.21 12.76
C THR A 115 -0.20 -34.79 12.00
N SER A 116 -0.20 -34.73 10.66
CA SER A 116 -1.31 -35.17 9.80
C SER A 116 -2.64 -34.42 10.01
N PHE A 117 -2.62 -33.27 10.69
CA PHE A 117 -3.78 -32.39 10.94
C PHE A 117 -3.80 -31.17 9.99
N TYR A 118 -3.30 -31.31 8.77
CA TYR A 118 -3.13 -30.18 7.85
C TYR A 118 -4.47 -29.48 7.48
N LEU A 119 -5.59 -30.22 7.42
CA LEU A 119 -6.93 -29.66 7.20
C LEU A 119 -7.35 -28.69 8.31
N PHE A 120 -7.02 -29.00 9.57
CA PHE A 120 -7.31 -28.14 10.71
C PHE A 120 -6.52 -26.82 10.62
N PHE A 121 -5.28 -26.86 10.16
CA PHE A 121 -4.48 -25.67 9.94
C PHE A 121 -4.98 -24.81 8.78
N ILE A 122 -5.43 -25.42 7.68
CA ILE A 122 -6.06 -24.67 6.58
C ILE A 122 -7.26 -23.87 7.12
N GLY A 123 -8.05 -24.46 8.02
CA GLY A 123 -9.16 -23.77 8.71
C GLY A 123 -8.69 -22.60 9.57
N ILE A 124 -7.72 -22.82 10.46
CA ILE A 124 -7.15 -21.77 11.33
C ILE A 124 -6.52 -20.64 10.52
N SER A 125 -5.76 -20.97 9.48
CA SER A 125 -5.14 -20.00 8.58
C SER A 125 -6.20 -19.14 7.88
N SER A 126 -7.29 -19.77 7.42
CA SER A 126 -8.42 -19.06 6.80
C SER A 126 -9.11 -18.09 7.78
N ILE A 127 -9.29 -18.50 9.04
CA ILE A 127 -9.80 -17.62 10.10
C ILE A 127 -8.83 -16.45 10.34
N GLY A 128 -7.53 -16.72 10.44
CA GLY A 128 -6.51 -15.68 10.60
C GLY A 128 -6.52 -14.65 9.46
N ARG A 129 -6.60 -15.11 8.21
CA ARG A 129 -6.73 -14.25 7.02
C ARG A 129 -8.01 -13.40 7.07
N PHE A 130 -9.11 -13.98 7.52
CA PHE A 130 -10.37 -13.26 7.70
C PHE A 130 -10.27 -12.18 8.78
N CYS A 131 -9.64 -12.47 9.92
CA CYS A 131 -9.39 -11.47 10.96
C CYS A 131 -8.54 -10.30 10.45
N ILE A 132 -7.49 -10.58 9.67
CA ILE A 132 -6.65 -9.53 9.06
C ILE A 132 -7.47 -8.70 8.07
N THR A 133 -8.32 -9.34 7.29
CA THR A 133 -9.23 -8.66 6.35
C THR A 133 -10.19 -7.71 7.08
N ILE A 134 -10.82 -8.17 8.17
CA ILE A 134 -11.67 -7.33 9.01
C ILE A 134 -10.87 -6.16 9.59
N ALA A 135 -9.65 -6.41 10.08
CA ALA A 135 -8.81 -5.35 10.61
C ALA A 135 -8.48 -4.30 9.53
N PHE A 136 -8.19 -4.73 8.31
CA PHE A 136 -7.97 -3.86 7.16
C PHE A 136 -9.19 -2.99 6.84
N THR A 137 -10.39 -3.57 6.79
CA THR A 137 -11.62 -2.84 6.45
C THR A 137 -12.14 -1.95 7.59
N ALA A 138 -11.85 -2.29 8.84
CA ALA A 138 -12.20 -1.48 10.02
C ALA A 138 -11.26 -0.27 10.22
N LEU A 139 -10.02 -0.34 9.73
CA LEU A 139 -8.99 0.68 9.94
C LEU A 139 -9.42 2.12 9.56
N PRO A 140 -10.07 2.38 8.41
CA PRO A 140 -10.54 3.73 8.06
C PRO A 140 -11.57 4.31 9.03
N PHE A 141 -12.37 3.45 9.67
CA PHE A 141 -13.37 3.88 10.64
C PHE A 141 -12.73 4.21 11.98
N ILE A 142 -11.75 3.43 12.40
CA ILE A 142 -10.99 3.65 13.65
C ILE A 142 -10.15 4.92 13.53
N GLU A 143 -9.40 5.09 12.43
CA GLU A 143 -8.48 6.21 12.22
C GLU A 143 -9.10 7.31 11.34
N ARG A 144 -10.42 7.55 11.43
CA ARG A 144 -11.18 8.42 10.52
C ARG A 144 -10.53 9.79 10.29
N LYS A 145 -10.02 10.42 11.35
CA LYS A 145 -9.38 11.75 11.27
C LYS A 145 -8.07 11.72 10.49
N HIS A 146 -7.28 10.66 10.63
CA HIS A 146 -6.02 10.53 9.91
C HIS A 146 -6.26 10.11 8.47
N PHE A 147 -7.20 9.17 8.28
CA PHE A 147 -7.64 8.69 6.98
C PHE A 147 -8.17 9.85 6.12
N SER A 148 -9.03 10.72 6.67
CA SER A 148 -9.58 11.87 5.92
C SER A 148 -8.54 12.94 5.55
N LYS A 149 -7.40 12.99 6.26
CA LYS A 149 -6.32 13.92 5.92
C LYS A 149 -5.44 13.41 4.79
N ILE A 150 -5.24 12.10 4.72
CA ILE A 150 -4.34 11.47 3.74
C ILE A 150 -5.09 11.18 2.43
N ILE A 151 -6.34 10.72 2.52
CA ILE A 151 -7.06 10.13 1.38
C ILE A 151 -8.00 11.13 0.71
N THR A 152 -7.93 11.20 -0.62
CA THR A 152 -8.93 11.88 -1.44
C THR A 152 -10.19 11.04 -1.61
N LYS A 153 -11.29 11.68 -2.03
CA LYS A 153 -12.55 10.99 -2.36
C LYS A 153 -12.36 9.84 -3.36
N LYS A 154 -11.43 9.95 -4.30
CA LYS A 154 -11.16 8.91 -5.32
C LYS A 154 -10.54 7.66 -4.68
N SER A 155 -9.50 7.82 -3.87
CA SER A 155 -8.84 6.69 -3.20
C SER A 155 -9.76 6.04 -2.15
N TYR A 156 -10.63 6.82 -1.52
CA TYR A 156 -11.70 6.29 -0.66
C TYR A 156 -12.65 5.35 -1.41
N ILE A 157 -13.09 5.74 -2.62
CA ILE A 157 -13.98 4.91 -3.45
C ILE A 157 -13.29 3.59 -3.83
N TRP A 158 -12.02 3.65 -4.23
CA TRP A 158 -11.23 2.44 -4.52
C TRP A 158 -11.08 1.55 -3.30
N PHE A 159 -10.83 2.12 -2.12
CA PHE A 159 -10.76 1.37 -0.87
C PHE A 159 -12.07 0.65 -0.57
N VAL A 160 -13.22 1.34 -0.66
CA VAL A 160 -14.53 0.75 -0.41
C VAL A 160 -14.87 -0.32 -1.44
N SER A 161 -14.58 -0.09 -2.72
CA SER A 161 -14.79 -1.07 -3.79
C SER A 161 -13.96 -2.33 -3.57
N LEU A 162 -12.71 -2.18 -3.14
CA LEU A 162 -11.85 -3.29 -2.76
C LEU A 162 -12.42 -4.05 -1.56
N ALA A 163 -12.82 -3.34 -0.49
CA ALA A 163 -13.38 -3.96 0.71
C ALA A 163 -14.63 -4.81 0.38
N ILE A 164 -15.57 -4.25 -0.40
CA ILE A 164 -16.78 -4.97 -0.85
C ILE A 164 -16.39 -6.23 -1.66
N SER A 165 -15.44 -6.09 -2.59
CA SER A 165 -14.98 -7.20 -3.42
C SER A 165 -14.35 -8.31 -2.59
N ILE A 166 -13.53 -7.97 -1.59
CA ILE A 166 -12.92 -8.93 -0.67
C ILE A 166 -13.99 -9.67 0.15
N TYR A 167 -15.00 -8.98 0.67
CA TYR A 167 -16.09 -9.64 1.40
C TYR A 167 -16.88 -10.59 0.50
N PHE A 168 -17.21 -10.17 -0.72
CA PHE A 168 -17.92 -11.02 -1.66
C PHE A 168 -17.11 -12.25 -2.05
N TYR A 169 -15.82 -12.08 -2.34
CA TYR A 169 -14.89 -13.20 -2.56
C TYR A 169 -14.82 -14.14 -1.37
N THR A 170 -14.77 -13.60 -0.15
CA THR A 170 -14.72 -14.40 1.07
C THR A 170 -15.98 -15.24 1.24
N ILE A 171 -17.17 -14.68 0.98
CA ILE A 171 -18.43 -15.42 1.02
C ILE A 171 -18.43 -16.55 0.00
N VAL A 172 -18.02 -16.28 -1.24
CA VAL A 172 -17.91 -17.30 -2.30
C VAL A 172 -16.93 -18.39 -1.90
N PHE A 173 -15.77 -18.01 -1.37
CA PHE A 173 -14.72 -18.95 -0.92
C PHE A 173 -15.23 -19.88 0.20
N PHE A 174 -15.87 -19.33 1.24
CA PHE A 174 -16.44 -20.16 2.32
C PHE A 174 -17.56 -21.07 1.80
N SER A 175 -18.45 -20.56 0.93
CA SER A 175 -19.53 -21.36 0.33
C SER A 175 -18.97 -22.59 -0.40
N LEU A 176 -17.91 -22.41 -1.19
CA LEU A 176 -17.27 -23.50 -1.92
C LEU A 176 -16.52 -24.48 -1.00
N ILE A 177 -15.93 -24.01 0.10
CA ILE A 177 -15.34 -24.88 1.13
C ILE A 177 -16.41 -25.75 1.79
N PHE A 178 -17.52 -25.16 2.23
CA PHE A 178 -18.61 -25.92 2.89
C PHE A 178 -19.23 -26.98 1.97
N GLN A 179 -19.19 -26.78 0.66
CA GLN A 179 -19.63 -27.75 -0.34
C GLN A 179 -18.55 -28.79 -0.70
N GLY A 180 -17.36 -28.72 -0.09
CA GLY A 180 -16.23 -29.62 -0.38
C GLY A 180 -15.58 -29.39 -1.75
N LYS A 181 -15.89 -28.28 -2.42
CA LYS A 181 -15.45 -27.97 -3.79
C LYS A 181 -14.07 -27.29 -3.85
N ILE A 182 -13.57 -26.78 -2.73
CA ILE A 182 -12.22 -26.19 -2.63
C ILE A 182 -11.45 -26.87 -1.51
N HIS A 183 -10.24 -27.33 -1.83
CA HIS A 183 -9.29 -27.88 -0.86
C HIS A 183 -7.93 -27.21 -1.05
N GLY A 184 -7.51 -26.38 -0.08
CA GLY A 184 -6.18 -25.76 -0.07
C GLY A 184 -5.81 -24.93 -1.31
N GLY A 185 -6.82 -24.40 -2.01
CA GLY A 185 -6.65 -23.62 -3.25
C GLY A 185 -6.79 -24.41 -4.55
N ILE A 186 -6.96 -25.73 -4.48
CA ILE A 186 -7.39 -26.56 -5.60
C ILE A 186 -8.92 -26.52 -5.68
N ILE A 187 -9.41 -26.25 -6.88
CA ILE A 187 -10.80 -25.91 -7.15
C ILE A 187 -11.40 -27.00 -8.02
N ASN A 188 -12.34 -27.76 -7.47
CA ASN A 188 -13.09 -28.80 -8.17
C ASN A 188 -14.58 -28.46 -8.14
N THR A 189 -15.00 -27.60 -9.06
CA THR A 189 -16.36 -27.04 -9.11
C THR A 189 -16.86 -26.90 -10.54
N THR A 190 -18.16 -26.68 -10.68
CA THR A 190 -18.82 -26.41 -11.96
C THR A 190 -18.30 -25.14 -12.64
N GLY A 191 -18.49 -25.05 -13.97
CA GLY A 191 -17.92 -23.96 -14.78
C GLY A 191 -18.28 -22.55 -14.32
N MET A 192 -19.53 -22.28 -13.92
CA MET A 192 -19.97 -20.93 -13.56
C MET A 192 -19.39 -20.47 -12.21
N GLU A 193 -19.42 -21.32 -11.20
CA GLU A 193 -18.83 -21.08 -9.88
C GLU A 193 -17.32 -20.81 -9.99
N LEU A 194 -16.62 -21.58 -10.81
CA LEU A 194 -15.21 -21.40 -11.09
C LEU A 194 -14.93 -20.04 -11.75
N ILE A 195 -15.73 -19.64 -12.74
CA ILE A 195 -15.59 -18.34 -13.43
C ILE A 195 -15.78 -17.20 -12.44
N VAL A 196 -16.83 -17.25 -11.60
CA VAL A 196 -17.09 -16.22 -10.59
C VAL A 196 -15.93 -16.11 -9.59
N TYR A 197 -15.42 -17.25 -9.10
CA TYR A 197 -14.27 -17.26 -8.19
C TYR A 197 -13.02 -16.63 -8.81
N LEU A 198 -12.66 -17.03 -10.03
CA LEU A 198 -11.48 -16.51 -10.72
C LEU A 198 -11.62 -15.03 -11.08
N LEU A 199 -12.82 -14.59 -11.46
CA LEU A 199 -13.11 -13.19 -11.74
C LEU A 199 -12.88 -12.33 -10.49
N LEU A 200 -13.40 -12.77 -9.34
CA LEU A 200 -13.24 -12.05 -8.07
C LEU A 200 -11.80 -12.03 -7.58
N LEU A 201 -11.07 -13.14 -7.71
CA LEU A 201 -9.65 -13.20 -7.38
C LEU A 201 -8.86 -12.17 -8.20
N ASN A 202 -9.10 -12.13 -9.52
CA ASN A 202 -8.44 -11.21 -10.42
C ASN A 202 -8.85 -9.75 -10.14
N SER A 203 -10.13 -9.49 -9.89
CA SER A 203 -10.62 -8.13 -9.61
C SER A 203 -10.03 -7.56 -8.33
N ILE A 204 -9.95 -8.36 -7.26
CA ILE A 204 -9.30 -7.96 -6.00
C ILE A 204 -7.83 -7.63 -6.22
N THR A 205 -7.12 -8.51 -6.93
CA THR A 205 -5.69 -8.32 -7.21
C THR A 205 -5.45 -7.03 -7.99
N PHE A 206 -6.27 -6.76 -9.01
CA PHE A 206 -6.20 -5.54 -9.81
C PHE A 206 -6.53 -4.28 -8.99
N MET A 207 -7.60 -4.32 -8.19
CA MET A 207 -8.01 -3.21 -7.32
C MET A 207 -6.95 -2.89 -6.26
N LEU A 208 -6.23 -3.88 -5.75
CA LEU A 208 -5.12 -3.66 -4.81
C LEU A 208 -3.99 -2.85 -5.44
N VAL A 209 -3.59 -3.18 -6.67
CA VAL A 209 -2.55 -2.43 -7.40
C VAL A 209 -2.98 -0.98 -7.60
N ILE A 210 -4.21 -0.77 -8.07
CA ILE A 210 -4.78 0.58 -8.26
C ILE A 210 -4.83 1.36 -6.94
N LEU A 211 -5.28 0.72 -5.87
CA LEU A 211 -5.37 1.35 -4.55
C LEU A 211 -4.00 1.81 -4.07
N ILE A 212 -2.96 0.96 -4.17
CA ILE A 212 -1.60 1.32 -3.76
C ILE A 212 -1.09 2.55 -4.52
N ILE A 213 -1.29 2.60 -5.84
CA ILE A 213 -0.90 3.75 -6.67
C ILE A 213 -1.62 5.02 -6.20
N HIS A 214 -2.93 4.92 -5.98
CA HIS A 214 -3.75 6.05 -5.56
C HIS A 214 -3.41 6.55 -4.15
N LEU A 215 -3.14 5.64 -3.21
CA LEU A 215 -2.69 6.01 -1.86
C LEU A 215 -1.36 6.74 -1.89
N GLU A 216 -0.41 6.26 -2.70
CA GLU A 216 0.89 6.92 -2.81
C GLU A 216 0.79 8.30 -3.47
N TYR A 217 -0.01 8.40 -4.53
CA TYR A 217 -0.27 9.68 -5.19
C TYR A 217 -0.90 10.69 -4.23
N ASP A 218 -1.90 10.28 -3.46
CA ASP A 218 -2.56 11.15 -2.49
C ASP A 218 -1.62 11.57 -1.36
N LEU A 219 -0.83 10.65 -0.81
CA LEU A 219 0.15 10.93 0.23
C LEU A 219 1.22 11.91 -0.28
N SER A 220 1.78 11.66 -1.47
CA SER A 220 2.80 12.53 -2.05
C SER A 220 2.25 13.93 -2.30
N ASN A 221 1.00 14.07 -2.73
CA ASN A 221 0.38 15.38 -2.92
C ASN A 221 0.11 16.08 -1.60
N SER A 222 -0.42 15.36 -0.61
CA SER A 222 -0.63 15.89 0.75
C SER A 222 0.67 16.47 1.32
N ILE A 223 1.76 15.71 1.25
CA ILE A 223 3.08 16.15 1.73
C ILE A 223 3.58 17.35 0.92
N LYS A 224 3.42 17.34 -0.41
CA LYS A 224 3.81 18.46 -1.27
C LYS A 224 3.05 19.74 -0.91
N PHE A 225 1.74 19.66 -0.67
CA PHE A 225 0.93 20.79 -0.24
C PHE A 225 1.33 21.31 1.14
N GLU A 226 1.58 20.41 2.11
CA GLU A 226 2.01 20.81 3.45
C GLU A 226 3.38 21.49 3.42
N MET A 227 4.35 20.92 2.69
CA MET A 227 5.67 21.53 2.52
C MET A 227 5.56 22.88 1.83
N LYS A 228 4.78 22.99 0.75
CA LYS A 228 4.56 24.24 0.03
C LYS A 228 4.00 25.32 0.95
N ASP A 229 2.97 25.02 1.73
CA ASP A 229 2.38 26.03 2.62
C ASP A 229 3.34 26.44 3.74
N ARG A 230 3.96 25.46 4.43
CA ARG A 230 4.93 25.73 5.51
C ARG A 230 6.11 26.58 5.01
N TYR A 231 6.78 26.15 3.94
CA TYR A 231 7.93 26.89 3.44
C TYR A 231 7.53 28.27 2.90
N SER A 232 6.39 28.39 2.21
CA SER A 232 5.91 29.70 1.74
C SER A 232 5.64 30.68 2.88
N HIS A 233 5.07 30.19 3.98
CA HIS A 233 4.79 30.97 5.18
C HIS A 233 6.08 31.37 5.90
N ASP A 234 6.97 30.42 6.16
CA ASP A 234 8.20 30.66 6.90
C ASP A 234 9.18 31.57 6.12
N LEU A 235 9.29 31.38 4.80
CA LEU A 235 10.06 32.28 3.94
C LEU A 235 9.44 33.68 3.90
N GLY A 236 8.11 33.79 3.82
CA GLY A 236 7.40 35.06 3.89
C GLY A 236 7.69 35.83 5.17
N ASN A 237 7.64 35.16 6.33
CA ASN A 237 7.93 35.77 7.62
C ASN A 237 9.40 36.23 7.73
N LYS A 238 10.35 35.40 7.28
CA LYS A 238 11.78 35.79 7.26
C LYS A 238 12.02 36.99 6.36
N LEU A 239 11.40 37.04 5.18
CA LEU A 239 11.48 38.19 4.29
C LEU A 239 10.91 39.46 4.93
N GLN A 240 9.76 39.37 5.60
CA GLN A 240 9.17 40.52 6.32
C GLN A 240 10.11 41.07 7.39
N VAL A 241 10.75 40.19 8.17
CA VAL A 241 11.74 40.59 9.18
C VAL A 241 12.95 41.27 8.54
N ILE A 242 13.46 40.73 7.43
CA ILE A 242 14.58 41.32 6.67
C ILE A 242 14.19 42.71 6.15
N THR A 243 13.05 42.85 5.47
CA THR A 243 12.58 44.15 4.97
C THR A 243 12.36 45.14 6.10
N GLY A 244 11.76 44.74 7.23
CA GLY A 244 11.57 45.63 8.38
C GLY A 244 12.88 46.08 9.01
N THR A 245 13.87 45.19 9.10
CA THR A 245 15.22 45.53 9.58
C THR A 245 15.92 46.51 8.62
N ILE A 246 15.77 46.30 7.31
CA ILE A 246 16.33 47.18 6.28
C ILE A 246 15.65 48.56 6.32
N ASP A 247 14.33 48.62 6.50
CA ASP A 247 13.60 49.88 6.63
C ASP A 247 14.06 50.68 7.85
N LEU A 248 14.27 50.01 8.99
CA LEU A 248 14.83 50.65 10.20
C LEU A 248 16.27 51.15 9.98
N LEU A 249 17.10 50.39 9.26
CA LEU A 249 18.46 50.81 8.89
C LEU A 249 18.45 52.01 7.95
N ALA A 250 17.56 52.02 6.96
CA ALA A 250 17.40 53.12 6.01
C ALA A 250 17.00 54.42 6.72
N LEU A 251 16.05 54.35 7.67
CA LEU A 251 15.64 55.50 8.48
C LEU A 251 16.79 56.07 9.32
N LYS A 252 17.57 55.20 9.97
CA LYS A 252 18.75 55.63 10.74
C LYS A 252 19.85 56.24 9.87
N MET A 253 20.04 55.75 8.65
CA MET A 253 21.08 56.27 7.74
C MET A 253 20.69 57.59 7.07
N GLN A 254 19.40 57.93 6.96
CA GLN A 254 18.96 59.24 6.46
C GLN A 254 19.32 60.40 7.40
N GLU A 255 19.54 60.13 8.68
CA GLU A 255 20.01 61.13 9.66
C GLU A 255 21.51 61.45 9.51
N ASP A 256 22.29 60.57 8.87
CA ASP A 256 23.72 60.73 8.62
C ASP A 256 24.01 61.23 7.20
N LYS A 257 24.51 62.48 7.08
CA LYS A 257 24.68 63.21 5.80
C LYS A 257 25.69 62.61 4.78
N ASN A 258 26.35 61.49 5.06
CA ASN A 258 27.52 61.03 4.29
C ASN A 258 27.42 59.60 3.72
N ILE A 259 26.21 59.11 3.42
CA ILE A 259 25.97 57.67 3.16
C ILE A 259 25.21 57.43 1.84
N LYS A 260 25.66 57.97 0.71
CA LYS A 260 25.02 57.70 -0.59
C LYS A 260 25.22 56.26 -1.08
N ASP A 261 26.41 55.70 -0.89
CA ASP A 261 26.74 54.36 -1.42
C ASP A 261 26.06 53.22 -0.63
N LYS A 262 25.89 53.35 0.69
CA LYS A 262 25.17 52.30 1.46
C LYS A 262 23.64 52.35 1.27
N LEU A 263 23.10 53.48 0.82
CA LEU A 263 21.68 53.61 0.46
C LEU A 263 21.35 52.82 -0.81
N SER A 264 22.25 52.80 -1.82
CA SER A 264 22.03 51.97 -3.01
C SER A 264 22.12 50.46 -2.73
N ASP A 265 22.99 50.06 -1.80
CA ASP A 265 23.05 48.66 -1.34
C ASP A 265 21.75 48.24 -0.63
N ILE A 266 21.20 49.13 0.20
CA ILE A 266 19.89 48.93 0.87
C ILE A 266 18.76 48.76 -0.14
N ASP A 267 18.68 49.61 -1.17
CA ASP A 267 17.66 49.52 -2.20
C ASP A 267 17.78 48.24 -3.04
N THR A 268 19.02 47.81 -3.30
CA THR A 268 19.30 46.54 -3.98
C THR A 268 18.83 45.34 -3.16
N ILE A 269 19.03 45.36 -1.84
CA ILE A 269 18.54 44.29 -0.96
C ILE A 269 17.01 44.31 -0.88
N LYS A 270 16.37 45.49 -0.80
CA LYS A 270 14.89 45.60 -0.86
C LYS A 270 14.33 45.01 -2.16
N LEU A 271 14.97 45.31 -3.29
CA LEU A 271 14.57 44.79 -4.60
C LEU A 271 14.67 43.25 -4.61
N LYS A 272 15.78 42.68 -4.11
CA LYS A 272 15.96 41.22 -4.00
C LYS A 272 14.96 40.57 -3.04
N CYS A 273 14.59 41.24 -1.96
CA CYS A 273 13.52 40.78 -1.07
C CYS A 273 12.15 40.76 -1.76
N LYS A 274 11.86 41.78 -2.57
CA LYS A 274 10.61 41.86 -3.34
C LYS A 274 10.54 40.76 -4.42
N GLU A 275 11.61 40.58 -5.19
CA GLU A 275 11.73 39.48 -6.16
C GLU A 275 11.50 38.11 -5.49
N SER A 276 12.13 37.89 -4.32
CA SER A 276 11.95 36.66 -3.54
C SER A 276 10.51 36.48 -3.06
N ALA A 277 9.84 37.56 -2.63
CA ALA A 277 8.45 37.52 -2.21
C ALA A 277 7.49 37.19 -3.37
N ASP A 278 7.77 37.71 -4.58
CA ASP A 278 6.95 37.41 -5.75
C ASP A 278 7.17 35.96 -6.24
N ILE A 279 8.40 35.44 -6.19
CA ILE A 279 8.68 34.01 -6.42
C ILE A 279 7.93 33.13 -5.41
N ILE A 280 7.89 33.50 -4.13
CA ILE A 280 7.12 32.76 -3.11
C ILE A 280 5.62 32.77 -3.43
N LYS A 281 5.07 33.89 -3.91
CA LYS A 281 3.66 33.95 -4.36
C LYS A 281 3.40 33.04 -5.55
N GLU A 282 4.33 32.96 -6.50
CA GLU A 282 4.23 32.05 -7.64
C GLU A 282 4.28 30.59 -7.20
N ILE A 283 5.22 30.23 -6.31
CA ILE A 283 5.27 28.90 -5.68
C ILE A 283 3.94 28.59 -4.99
N ARG A 284 3.31 29.57 -4.32
CA ARG A 284 2.01 29.42 -3.67
C ARG A 284 0.85 29.14 -4.63
N LYS A 285 0.98 29.50 -5.92
CA LYS A 285 -0.03 29.27 -6.96
C LYS A 285 0.13 27.93 -7.70
N LEU A 286 1.30 27.30 -7.65
CA LEU A 286 1.64 26.02 -8.32
C LEU A 286 1.17 24.77 -7.56
#